data_AF-A0A6C0LVC1-F1
#
_entry.id   AF-A0A6C0LVC1-F1
#
_cell.length_a   1.000
_cell.length_b   1.000
_cell.length_c   1.000
_cell.angle_alpha   90.00
_cell.angle_beta   90.00
_cell.angle_gamma   90.00
#
_symmetry.space_group_name_H-M   'P 1'
#
loop_
_entity.id
_entity.type
_entity.pdbx_description
1 polymer ?
#
loop_
_entity_poly.entity_id
_entity_poly.type
_entity_poly.pdbx_seq_one_letter_code
_entity_poly.pdbx_strand_id
1 'polypeptide(L)'
;MPGIYCGNNALDPSLANGQNIVGTRYGCMKKGIGRGMHMPVDPNYGNYQPINNQKVYCGNGNNVPGGYVSHGTLPQCLTKGVGVGKRIRFDQFMINGFSPPAIPVDHISGQILLVVFLCSVILSVIVLRRVKPEFILDEDDIVDVKLYVVSITIGLILTVLLRIVI
;
A
#
# COMPACT_ATOMS: atom_id res chain seq x y z
N MET A 1 -9.57 -24.20 -5.52
CA MET A 1 -10.63 -24.05 -4.49
C MET A 1 -11.41 -22.78 -4.80
N PRO A 2 -12.75 -22.81 -4.89
CA PRO A 2 -13.54 -21.62 -5.16
C PRO A 2 -13.35 -20.58 -4.05
N GLY A 3 -13.25 -19.30 -4.43
CA GLY A 3 -13.08 -18.22 -3.46
C GLY A 3 -14.36 -17.97 -2.67
N ILE A 4 -14.25 -17.39 -1.47
CA ILE A 4 -15.43 -17.05 -0.66
C ILE A 4 -15.94 -15.67 -1.07
N TYR A 5 -17.16 -15.58 -1.59
CA TYR A 5 -17.84 -14.32 -1.84
C TYR A 5 -18.54 -13.82 -0.58
N CYS A 6 -18.24 -12.59 -0.18
CA CYS A 6 -18.75 -11.98 1.05
C CYS A 6 -19.49 -10.67 0.84
N GLY A 7 -19.67 -10.25 -0.40
CA GLY A 7 -20.42 -9.05 -0.73
C GLY A 7 -21.92 -9.24 -0.52
N ASN A 8 -22.66 -8.15 -0.66
CA ASN A 8 -24.12 -8.13 -0.59
C ASN A 8 -24.76 -8.06 -2.00
N ASN A 9 -24.10 -8.59 -3.03
CA ASN A 9 -24.61 -8.53 -4.40
C ASN A 9 -24.75 -9.96 -4.97
N ALA A 10 -26.00 -10.37 -5.18
CA ALA A 10 -26.34 -11.71 -5.69
C ALA A 10 -25.98 -11.93 -7.17
N LEU A 11 -25.73 -10.86 -7.94
CA LEU A 11 -25.42 -10.90 -9.37
C LEU A 11 -23.92 -10.74 -9.66
N ASP A 12 -23.09 -10.91 -8.65
CA ASP A 12 -21.66 -10.74 -8.81
C ASP A 12 -21.10 -11.76 -9.85
N PRO A 13 -20.31 -11.33 -10.84
CA PRO A 13 -19.78 -12.21 -11.90
C PRO A 13 -18.97 -13.37 -11.33
N SER A 14 -18.32 -13.18 -10.18
CA SER A 14 -17.55 -14.23 -9.52
C SER A 14 -18.44 -15.30 -8.88
N LEU A 15 -19.69 -14.95 -8.52
CA LEU A 15 -20.74 -15.85 -8.07
C LEU A 15 -21.41 -16.57 -9.25
N ALA A 16 -21.74 -15.81 -10.31
CA ALA A 16 -22.42 -16.33 -11.50
C ALA A 16 -21.57 -17.31 -12.31
N ASN A 17 -20.26 -17.08 -12.39
CA ASN A 17 -19.31 -17.95 -13.11
C ASN A 17 -18.81 -19.14 -12.27
N GLY A 18 -19.35 -19.35 -11.06
CA GLY A 18 -18.95 -20.44 -10.16
C GLY A 18 -17.53 -20.33 -9.59
N GLN A 19 -16.84 -19.21 -9.80
CA GLN A 19 -15.50 -18.98 -9.28
C GLN A 19 -15.50 -18.83 -7.76
N ASN A 20 -16.59 -18.30 -7.20
CA ASN A 20 -16.79 -18.08 -5.79
C ASN A 20 -18.09 -18.70 -5.27
N ILE A 21 -18.06 -19.18 -4.04
CA ILE A 21 -19.23 -19.64 -3.29
C ILE A 21 -19.66 -18.58 -2.28
N VAL A 22 -20.98 -18.43 -2.05
CA VAL A 22 -21.49 -17.54 -0.99
C VAL A 22 -20.88 -17.99 0.33
N GLY A 23 -20.15 -17.09 0.98
CA GLY A 23 -19.53 -17.37 2.25
C GLY A 23 -20.52 -17.57 3.37
N THR A 24 -20.12 -18.35 4.37
CA THR A 24 -20.86 -18.38 5.63
C THR A 24 -20.72 -17.03 6.33
N ARG A 25 -21.73 -16.68 7.14
CA ARG A 25 -21.75 -15.46 7.96
C ARG A 25 -20.44 -15.28 8.76
N TYR A 26 -19.91 -16.37 9.30
CA TYR A 26 -18.63 -16.43 10.00
C TYR A 26 -17.40 -16.30 9.08
N GLY A 27 -17.39 -16.98 7.93
CA GLY A 27 -16.29 -16.87 6.96
C GLY A 27 -16.12 -15.44 6.45
N CYS A 28 -17.25 -14.75 6.26
CA CYS A 28 -17.24 -13.34 5.87
C CYS A 28 -16.93 -12.39 7.02
N MET A 29 -17.30 -12.72 8.26
CA MET A 29 -16.80 -11.99 9.43
C MET A 29 -15.28 -12.07 9.53
N LYS A 30 -14.66 -13.24 9.35
CA LYS A 30 -13.18 -13.39 9.34
C LYS A 30 -12.52 -12.58 8.24
N LYS A 31 -13.07 -12.60 7.02
CA LYS A 31 -12.61 -11.72 5.92
C LYS A 31 -12.77 -10.24 6.27
N GLY A 32 -13.87 -9.87 6.91
CA GLY A 32 -14.12 -8.52 7.41
C GLY A 32 -13.07 -8.07 8.42
N ILE A 33 -12.76 -8.92 9.42
CA ILE A 33 -11.70 -8.66 10.41
C ILE A 33 -10.36 -8.50 9.71
N GLY A 34 -10.01 -9.42 8.81
CA GLY A 34 -8.81 -9.33 7.99
C GLY A 34 -8.73 -8.01 7.24
N ARG A 35 -9.81 -7.59 6.56
CA ARG A 35 -9.85 -6.31 5.85
C ARG A 35 -9.72 -5.12 6.79
N GLY A 36 -10.40 -5.14 7.93
CA GLY A 36 -10.34 -4.09 8.95
C GLY A 36 -8.95 -3.92 9.57
N MET A 37 -8.20 -5.01 9.75
CA MET A 37 -6.82 -4.97 10.26
C MET A 37 -5.82 -4.37 9.27
N HIS A 38 -6.11 -4.40 7.97
CA HIS A 38 -5.27 -3.82 6.91
C HIS A 38 -5.72 -2.40 6.48
N MET A 39 -6.77 -1.87 7.08
CA MET A 39 -7.18 -0.48 6.86
C MET A 39 -6.30 0.47 7.69
N PRO A 40 -6.15 1.72 7.25
CA PRO A 40 -5.46 2.73 8.04
C PRO A 40 -6.12 2.87 9.43
N VAL A 41 -5.29 3.05 10.45
CA VAL A 41 -5.76 3.32 11.81
C VAL A 41 -6.49 4.66 11.79
N ASP A 42 -7.72 4.66 12.29
CA ASP A 42 -8.45 5.89 12.55
C ASP A 42 -8.05 6.39 13.96
N PRO A 43 -7.36 7.54 14.08
CA PRO A 43 -6.97 8.08 15.39
C PRO A 43 -8.18 8.36 16.30
N ASN A 44 -9.35 8.59 15.69
CA ASN A 44 -10.59 8.90 16.37
C ASN A 44 -11.46 7.65 16.59
N TYR A 45 -10.93 6.44 16.38
CA TYR A 45 -11.70 5.20 16.56
C TYR A 45 -12.28 5.03 17.98
N GLY A 46 -11.67 5.68 18.98
CA GLY A 46 -12.23 5.78 20.33
C GLY A 46 -13.65 6.33 20.38
N ASN A 47 -14.07 7.10 19.37
CA ASN A 47 -15.38 7.74 19.25
C ASN A 47 -16.32 7.04 18.23
N TYR A 48 -16.15 5.74 17.98
CA TYR A 48 -16.97 4.99 17.03
C TYR A 48 -18.47 4.99 17.40
N GLN A 49 -19.33 5.47 16.50
CA GLN A 49 -20.80 5.44 16.61
C GLN A 49 -21.43 4.54 15.54
N PRO A 50 -22.12 3.44 15.91
CA PRO A 50 -22.80 2.59 14.94
C PRO A 50 -24.05 3.26 14.34
N ILE A 51 -24.23 3.18 13.02
CA ILE A 51 -25.50 3.59 12.35
C ILE A 51 -26.68 2.75 12.85
N ASN A 52 -26.41 1.47 13.16
CA ASN A 52 -27.39 0.58 13.77
C ASN A 52 -26.78 -0.05 15.02
N ASN A 53 -27.33 0.27 16.18
CA ASN A 53 -26.92 -0.25 17.49
C ASN A 53 -27.43 -1.68 17.77
N GLN A 54 -28.16 -2.30 16.85
CA GLN A 54 -28.63 -3.67 17.00
C GLN A 54 -27.46 -4.64 17.13
N LYS A 55 -27.41 -5.32 18.27
CA LYS A 55 -26.44 -6.39 18.52
C LYS A 55 -26.85 -7.63 17.74
N VAL A 56 -26.26 -7.79 16.56
CA VAL A 56 -26.43 -8.99 15.73
C VAL A 56 -25.39 -10.05 16.08
N TYR A 57 -25.83 -11.31 16.16
CA TYR A 57 -24.97 -12.46 16.44
C TYR A 57 -24.45 -13.05 15.12
N CYS A 58 -23.13 -13.22 15.01
CA CYS A 58 -22.45 -13.68 13.78
C CYS A 58 -21.71 -15.01 13.97
N GLY A 59 -21.99 -15.73 15.06
CA GLY A 59 -21.43 -17.07 15.30
C GLY A 59 -22.29 -18.18 14.71
N ASN A 60 -21.80 -19.42 14.84
CA ASN A 60 -22.38 -20.62 14.24
C ASN A 60 -23.33 -21.39 15.18
N GLY A 61 -23.60 -20.88 16.38
CA GLY A 61 -24.53 -21.53 17.31
C GLY A 61 -25.95 -21.55 16.75
N ASN A 62 -26.72 -22.60 17.03
CA ASN A 62 -28.12 -22.70 16.61
C ASN A 62 -29.05 -21.74 17.38
N ASN A 63 -28.60 -21.26 18.55
CA ASN A 63 -29.34 -20.34 19.39
C ASN A 63 -28.60 -18.99 19.46
N VAL A 64 -29.37 -17.90 19.46
CA VAL A 64 -28.85 -16.55 19.69
C VAL A 64 -28.57 -16.38 21.19
N PRO A 65 -27.32 -16.15 21.62
CA PRO A 65 -27.01 -15.96 23.03
C PRO A 65 -27.62 -14.66 23.57
N GLY A 66 -27.86 -14.60 24.88
CA GLY A 66 -28.43 -13.44 25.55
C GLY A 66 -27.67 -12.14 25.24
N GLY A 67 -28.41 -11.05 25.01
CA GLY A 67 -27.87 -9.74 24.65
C GLY A 67 -27.70 -9.48 23.15
N TYR A 68 -28.06 -10.45 22.30
CA TYR A 68 -28.17 -10.29 20.85
C TYR A 68 -29.63 -10.39 20.41
N VAL A 69 -30.00 -9.60 19.40
CA VAL A 69 -31.39 -9.47 18.94
C VAL A 69 -31.75 -10.53 17.91
N SER A 70 -30.80 -10.91 17.06
CA SER A 70 -30.99 -11.90 16.00
C SER A 70 -29.66 -12.38 15.42
N HIS A 71 -29.70 -13.43 14.59
CA HIS A 71 -28.58 -13.77 13.73
C HIS A 71 -28.37 -12.69 12.66
N GLY A 72 -27.17 -12.14 12.58
CA GLY A 72 -26.81 -11.19 11.55
C GLY A 72 -26.79 -11.83 10.17
N THR A 73 -27.26 -11.12 9.16
CA THR A 73 -27.09 -11.49 7.75
C THR A 73 -25.61 -11.46 7.36
N LEU A 74 -25.28 -12.05 6.21
CA LEU A 74 -23.92 -12.03 5.66
C LEU A 74 -23.28 -10.63 5.63
N PRO A 75 -23.92 -9.60 5.05
CA PRO A 75 -23.36 -8.24 5.03
C PRO A 75 -23.24 -7.63 6.43
N GLN A 76 -24.21 -7.84 7.32
CA GLN A 76 -24.15 -7.33 8.69
C GLN A 76 -22.93 -7.91 9.43
N CYS A 77 -22.65 -9.19 9.22
CA CYS A 77 -21.49 -9.85 9.83
C CYS A 77 -20.16 -9.44 9.20
N LEU A 78 -20.13 -9.15 7.90
CA LEU A 78 -18.95 -8.57 7.26
C LEU A 78 -18.63 -7.18 7.84
N THR A 79 -19.63 -6.29 7.89
CA THR A 79 -19.47 -4.93 8.43
C THR A 79 -19.03 -4.96 9.88
N LYS A 80 -19.64 -5.84 10.69
CA LYS A 80 -19.22 -6.08 12.07
C LYS A 80 -17.76 -6.57 12.13
N GLY A 81 -17.37 -7.48 11.25
CA GLY A 81 -15.99 -7.96 11.14
C GLY A 81 -15.00 -6.83 10.84
N VAL A 82 -15.31 -5.94 9.90
CA VAL A 82 -14.47 -4.76 9.59
C VAL A 82 -14.29 -3.86 10.80
N GLY A 83 -15.38 -3.56 11.51
CA GLY A 83 -15.32 -2.78 12.76
C GLY A 83 -14.44 -3.46 13.82
N VAL A 84 -14.63 -4.75 14.05
CA VAL A 84 -13.79 -5.52 14.98
C VAL A 84 -12.31 -5.47 14.57
N GLY A 85 -12.00 -5.63 13.27
CA GLY A 85 -10.64 -5.54 12.75
C GLY A 85 -10.01 -4.17 12.96
N LYS A 86 -10.75 -3.09 12.69
CA LYS A 86 -10.30 -1.72 12.95
C LYS A 86 -10.06 -1.47 14.43
N ARG A 87 -10.91 -2.00 15.32
CA ARG A 87 -10.72 -1.91 16.77
C ARG A 87 -9.44 -2.60 17.22
N ILE A 88 -9.23 -3.84 16.80
CA ILE A 88 -8.00 -4.60 17.12
C ILE A 88 -6.78 -3.82 16.63
N ARG A 89 -6.85 -3.26 15.42
CA ARG A 89 -5.75 -2.48 14.85
C ARG A 89 -5.49 -1.18 15.61
N PHE A 90 -6.53 -0.49 16.06
CA PHE A 90 -6.43 0.68 16.94
C PHE A 90 -5.84 0.32 18.30
N ASP A 91 -6.30 -0.76 18.92
CA ASP A 91 -5.76 -1.22 20.21
C ASP A 91 -4.28 -1.61 20.07
N GLN A 92 -3.89 -2.28 18.97
CA GLN A 92 -2.48 -2.56 18.64
C GLN A 92 -1.65 -1.28 18.46
N PHE A 93 -2.21 -0.26 17.82
CA PHE A 93 -1.56 1.05 17.66
C PHE A 93 -1.34 1.73 19.01
N MET A 94 -2.36 1.75 19.87
CA MET A 94 -2.30 2.37 21.20
C MET A 94 -1.35 1.64 22.16
N ILE A 95 -1.33 0.30 22.12
CA ILE A 95 -0.47 -0.51 23.00
C ILE A 95 1.01 -0.44 22.59
N ASN A 96 1.29 -0.47 21.28
CA ASN A 96 2.67 -0.53 20.80
C ASN A 96 3.32 0.85 20.58
N GLY A 97 2.58 1.95 20.75
CA GLY A 97 3.06 3.31 20.49
C GLY A 97 3.57 3.53 19.05
N PHE A 98 3.35 2.55 18.17
CA PHE A 98 3.97 2.50 16.85
C PHE A 98 2.92 2.87 15.81
N SER A 99 3.02 4.11 15.36
CA SER A 99 2.35 4.57 14.17
C SER A 99 2.81 3.71 13.00
N PRO A 100 1.94 3.00 12.26
CA PRO A 100 2.34 2.64 10.91
C PRO A 100 2.64 3.98 10.24
N PRO A 101 3.73 4.11 9.47
CA PRO A 101 3.73 5.17 8.49
C PRO A 101 2.45 4.93 7.69
N ALA A 102 1.48 5.85 7.82
CA ALA A 102 0.90 6.38 6.60
C ALA A 102 2.13 6.65 5.76
N ILE A 103 2.35 5.84 4.73
CA ILE A 103 3.32 6.18 3.72
C ILE A 103 2.54 7.18 2.88
N PRO A 104 2.68 8.51 3.09
CA PRO A 104 2.52 9.39 1.97
C PRO A 104 3.57 8.90 0.97
N VAL A 105 3.11 8.46 -0.20
CA VAL A 105 3.96 8.11 -1.35
C VAL A 105 4.83 9.31 -1.81
N ASP A 106 4.72 10.42 -1.11
CA ASP A 106 5.30 11.73 -1.33
C ASP A 106 6.74 11.81 -0.80
N HIS A 107 7.11 11.04 0.23
CA HIS A 107 8.44 11.17 0.89
C HIS A 107 9.48 10.12 0.48
N ILE A 108 9.06 8.98 -0.08
CA ILE A 108 9.95 7.94 -0.58
C ILE A 108 10.59 8.34 -1.92
N SER A 109 9.94 9.23 -2.69
CA SER A 109 10.46 9.77 -3.94
C SER A 109 11.77 10.55 -3.75
N GLY A 110 11.83 11.46 -2.77
CA GLY A 110 12.99 12.34 -2.58
C GLY A 110 14.27 11.62 -2.15
N GLN A 111 14.18 10.63 -1.25
CA GLN A 111 15.37 9.90 -0.80
C GLN A 111 15.90 8.95 -1.87
N ILE A 112 15.04 8.29 -2.65
CA ILE A 112 15.47 7.46 -3.78
C ILE A 112 16.14 8.33 -4.84
N LEU A 113 15.58 9.51 -5.14
CA LEU A 113 16.17 10.44 -6.10
C LEU A 113 17.55 10.93 -5.65
N LEU A 114 17.72 11.23 -4.36
CA LEU A 114 19.01 11.63 -3.77
C LEU A 114 20.05 10.50 -3.90
N VAL A 115 19.67 9.26 -3.62
CA VAL A 115 20.57 8.10 -3.74
C VAL A 115 20.98 7.87 -5.19
N VAL A 116 20.03 7.93 -6.13
CA VAL A 116 20.32 7.83 -7.58
C VAL A 116 21.25 8.94 -8.03
N PHE A 117 21.02 10.18 -7.58
CA PHE A 117 21.89 11.32 -7.85
C PHE A 117 23.32 11.10 -7.33
N LEU A 118 23.48 10.72 -6.06
CA LEU A 118 24.79 10.46 -5.46
C LEU A 118 25.54 9.33 -6.19
N CYS A 119 24.85 8.25 -6.56
CA CYS A 119 25.44 7.17 -7.34
C CYS A 119 25.95 7.65 -8.71
N SER A 120 25.20 8.51 -9.41
CA SER A 120 25.61 9.05 -10.72
C SER A 120 26.86 9.93 -10.63
N VAL A 121 26.96 10.77 -9.58
CA VAL A 121 28.13 11.61 -9.34
C VAL A 121 29.35 10.75 -9.02
N ILE A 122 29.20 9.76 -8.14
CA ILE A 122 30.29 8.85 -7.77
C ILE A 122 30.80 8.08 -8.99
N LEU A 123 29.91 7.54 -9.82
CA LEU A 123 30.28 6.86 -11.06
C LEU A 123 31.05 7.79 -12.01
N SER A 124 30.62 9.03 -12.16
CA SER A 124 31.28 10.02 -13.00
C SER A 124 32.70 10.35 -12.51
N VAL A 125 32.89 10.50 -11.19
CA VAL A 125 34.22 10.70 -10.59
C VAL A 125 35.11 9.48 -10.77
N ILE A 126 34.56 8.26 -10.65
CA ILE A 126 35.32 7.02 -10.87
C ILE A 126 35.77 6.92 -12.33
N VAL A 127 34.88 7.21 -13.29
CA VAL A 127 35.21 7.22 -14.73
C VAL A 127 36.31 8.25 -15.01
N LEU A 128 36.18 9.48 -14.51
CA LEU A 128 37.19 10.53 -14.69
C LEU A 128 38.56 10.17 -14.09
N ARG A 129 38.59 9.38 -13.00
CA ARG A 129 39.83 8.93 -12.37
C ARG A 129 40.45 7.70 -13.05
N ARG A 130 39.64 6.86 -13.70
CA ARG A 130 40.09 5.59 -14.31
C ARG A 130 40.39 5.72 -15.79
N VAL A 131 39.72 6.63 -16.50
CA VAL A 131 40.02 6.93 -17.90
C VAL A 131 41.30 7.76 -17.94
N LYS A 132 42.41 7.09 -18.27
CA LYS A 132 43.61 7.81 -18.72
C LYS A 132 43.20 8.63 -19.96
N PRO A 133 43.60 9.90 -20.08
CA PRO A 133 43.35 10.67 -21.28
C PRO A 133 44.19 10.06 -22.41
N GLU A 134 43.61 9.12 -23.15
CA GLU A 134 44.10 8.76 -24.47
C GLU A 134 43.59 9.82 -25.42
N PHE A 135 44.44 10.80 -25.70
CA PHE A 135 44.28 11.70 -26.82
C PHE A 135 44.46 10.86 -28.08
N ILE A 136 43.36 10.40 -28.68
CA ILE A 136 43.38 9.86 -30.03
C ILE A 136 43.47 11.07 -30.95
N LEU A 137 44.68 11.35 -31.43
CA LEU A 137 44.93 12.28 -32.51
C LEU A 137 44.65 11.53 -33.82
N ASP A 138 43.41 11.55 -34.27
CA ASP A 138 43.08 11.38 -35.68
C ASP A 138 42.45 12.67 -36.19
N GLU A 139 42.88 13.07 -37.38
CA GLU A 139 43.16 14.46 -37.76
C GLU A 139 41.94 15.37 -37.98
N ASP A 140 40.70 14.93 -37.80
CA ASP A 140 39.53 15.77 -38.16
C ASP A 140 38.33 15.77 -37.20
N ASP A 141 38.31 15.02 -36.10
CA ASP A 141 37.21 15.11 -35.12
C ASP A 141 37.68 14.84 -33.68
N ILE A 142 38.18 15.88 -33.01
CA ILE A 142 38.52 15.82 -31.58
C ILE A 142 37.22 15.88 -30.76
N VAL A 143 36.61 14.72 -30.52
CA VAL A 143 35.59 14.59 -29.48
C VAL A 143 36.31 14.35 -28.16
N ASP A 144 36.51 15.41 -27.38
CA ASP A 144 37.04 15.29 -26.02
C ASP A 144 36.06 14.45 -25.19
N VAL A 145 36.43 13.19 -24.94
CA VAL A 145 35.63 12.22 -24.19
C VAL A 145 35.24 12.78 -22.81
N LYS A 146 36.08 13.67 -22.23
CA LYS A 146 35.74 14.36 -20.98
C LYS A 146 34.58 15.34 -21.18
N LEU A 147 34.59 16.10 -22.27
CA LEU A 147 33.53 17.05 -22.61
C LEU A 147 32.20 16.33 -22.88
N TYR A 148 32.25 15.17 -23.54
CA TYR A 148 31.07 14.34 -23.81
C TYR A 148 30.45 13.77 -22.51
N VAL A 149 31.29 13.23 -21.61
CA VAL A 149 30.84 12.71 -20.30
C VAL A 149 30.28 13.82 -19.42
N VAL A 150 30.91 15.02 -19.44
CA VAL A 150 30.42 16.20 -18.72
C VAL A 150 29.08 16.68 -19.28
N SER A 151 28.90 16.68 -20.61
CA SER A 151 27.64 17.11 -21.23
C SER A 151 26.47 16.18 -20.89
N ILE A 152 26.70 14.85 -20.89
CA ILE A 152 25.68 13.86 -20.48
C ILE A 152 25.31 14.03 -19.00
N THR A 153 26.28 14.25 -18.12
CA THR A 153 26.01 14.45 -16.70
C THR A 153 25.22 15.73 -16.43
N ILE A 154 25.59 16.85 -17.07
CA ILE A 154 24.83 18.10 -16.98
C ILE A 154 23.40 17.91 -17.50
N GLY A 155 23.22 17.21 -18.63
CA GLY A 155 21.91 16.89 -19.19
C GLY A 155 21.03 16.09 -18.22
N LEU A 156 21.57 15.03 -17.62
CA LEU A 156 20.85 14.23 -16.61
C LEU A 156 20.48 15.05 -15.37
N ILE A 157 21.39 15.88 -14.87
CA ILE A 157 21.14 16.77 -13.73
C ILE A 157 20.02 17.76 -14.05
N LEU A 158 20.06 18.40 -15.22
CA LEU A 158 19.06 19.38 -15.64
C LEU A 158 17.68 18.74 -15.80
N THR A 159 17.61 17.53 -16.35
CA THR A 159 16.34 16.80 -16.54
C THR A 159 15.71 16.39 -15.20
N VAL A 160 16.54 16.00 -14.22
CA VAL A 160 16.09 15.68 -12.86
C VAL A 160 15.62 16.93 -12.14
N LEU A 161 16.36 18.05 -12.24
CA LEU A 161 15.95 19.33 -11.64
C LEU A 161 14.63 19.84 -12.23
N LEU A 162 14.41 19.72 -13.54
CA LEU A 162 13.14 20.11 -14.17
C LEU A 162 11.95 19.30 -13.64
N ARG A 163 12.15 18.02 -13.28
CA ARG A 163 11.09 17.18 -12.69
C ARG A 163 10.85 17.40 -11.20
N ILE A 164 11.74 18.13 -10.51
CA ILE A 164 11.54 18.53 -9.11
C ILE A 164 10.75 19.84 -9.03
N VAL A 165 10.85 20.70 -10.05
CA VAL A 165 10.23 22.03 -10.07
C VAL A 165 8.79 22.03 -10.62
N ILE A 166 8.36 20.96 -11.30
CA ILE A 166 6.99 20.75 -11.82
C ILE A 166 6.26 19.76 -10.91
#